data_AF-A0A8J2LV60-F1
#
_entry.id   AF-A0A8J2LV60-F1
#
_cell.length_a   1.000
_cell.length_b   1.000
_cell.length_c   1.000
_cell.angle_alpha   90.00
_cell.angle_beta   90.00
_cell.angle_gamma   90.00
#
_symmetry.space_group_name_H-M   'P 1'
#
loop_
_entity.id
_entity.type
_entity.pdbx_description
1 polymer ?
#
loop_
_entity_poly.entity_id
_entity_poly.type
_entity_poly.pdbx_seq_one_letter_code
_entity_poly.pdbx_strand_id
1 'polypeptide(L)'
;KQIIVLLLKSLSGRQLSSIWALGLGSFSRSYYPGCDQLAVLLELKYHFGCEVYFQEPCLTEMEKRWLCDHAICLSETNDLLECRVSNDDVDNGKIVLFYAPHCGHAVYNSVIYAHRKELKRIIIAGNNLQSMNLAAKHLKKYEESVPEKCAVRKCNVADLEMPGCSELHALSLYSKVCTLLEFPIFKSNFAVFNDTALHFLPQNTPLPEISETRPNYRFFRHEIVI
;
A
#
# COMPACT_ATOMS: atom_id res chain seq x y z
N LYS A 1 18.74 -10.43 -0.97
CA LYS A 1 18.87 -11.22 0.29
C LYS A 1 18.32 -10.55 1.54
N GLN A 2 18.62 -9.27 1.86
CA GLN A 2 18.12 -8.65 3.10
C GLN A 2 16.59 -8.47 3.17
N ILE A 3 15.93 -8.02 2.09
CA ILE A 3 14.45 -7.90 2.05
C ILE A 3 13.77 -9.26 2.29
N ILE A 4 14.30 -10.33 1.69
CA ILE A 4 13.82 -11.71 1.89
C ILE A 4 13.86 -12.08 3.38
N VAL A 5 14.97 -11.79 4.08
CA VAL A 5 15.09 -12.08 5.52
C VAL A 5 14.04 -11.31 6.33
N LEU A 6 13.79 -10.05 6.00
CA LEU A 6 12.76 -9.24 6.66
C LEU A 6 11.35 -9.80 6.42
N LEU A 7 11.05 -10.23 5.18
CA LEU A 7 9.78 -10.88 4.86
C LEU A 7 9.61 -12.22 5.57
N LEU A 8 10.65 -13.05 5.63
CA LEU A 8 10.61 -14.30 6.40
C LEU A 8 10.32 -14.03 7.88
N LYS A 9 10.88 -12.95 8.44
CA LYS A 9 10.61 -12.53 9.82
C LYS A 9 9.15 -12.08 10.02
N SER A 10 8.56 -11.33 9.09
CA SER A 10 7.16 -10.89 9.20
C SER A 10 6.14 -12.01 8.93
N LEU A 11 6.53 -13.00 8.13
CA LEU A 11 5.74 -14.21 7.91
C LEU A 11 5.63 -15.06 9.18
N SER A 12 6.67 -15.09 10.02
CA SER A 12 6.68 -15.88 11.27
C SER A 12 6.32 -17.36 11.06
N GLY A 13 6.92 -17.97 10.03
CA GLY A 13 6.67 -19.38 9.67
C GLY A 13 5.43 -19.63 8.80
N ARG A 14 4.64 -18.59 8.52
CA ARG A 14 3.52 -18.65 7.57
C ARG A 14 3.99 -18.62 6.12
N GLN A 15 3.14 -19.06 5.20
CA GLN A 15 3.42 -19.13 3.78
C GLN A 15 2.95 -17.87 3.07
N LEU A 16 3.81 -17.31 2.21
CA LEU A 16 3.41 -16.29 1.25
C LEU A 16 2.65 -16.95 0.08
N SER A 17 1.38 -16.63 -0.10
CA SER A 17 0.53 -17.22 -1.13
C SER A 17 0.56 -16.45 -2.45
N SER A 18 0.65 -15.12 -2.37
CA SER A 18 0.67 -14.25 -3.55
C SER A 18 1.27 -12.88 -3.24
N ILE A 19 1.73 -12.21 -4.30
CA ILE A 19 2.21 -10.82 -4.26
C ILE A 19 1.34 -9.97 -5.19
N TRP A 20 0.84 -8.86 -4.67
CA TRP A 20 0.12 -7.84 -5.40
C TRP A 20 1.00 -6.60 -5.52
N ALA A 21 1.62 -6.43 -6.69
CA ALA A 21 2.44 -5.29 -7.03
C ALA A 21 1.55 -4.14 -7.51
N LEU A 22 1.47 -3.08 -6.72
CA LEU A 22 0.58 -1.94 -6.95
C LEU A 22 1.40 -0.70 -7.32
N GLY A 23 1.08 -0.10 -8.45
CA GLY A 23 1.58 1.23 -8.81
C GLY A 23 3.10 1.34 -8.89
N LEU A 24 3.79 0.34 -9.45
CA LEU A 24 5.25 0.36 -9.56
C LEU A 24 5.76 1.32 -10.64
N GLY A 25 4.86 1.85 -11.47
CA GLY A 25 5.18 2.71 -12.59
C GLY A 25 5.79 1.97 -13.78
N SER A 26 6.11 2.75 -14.81
CA SER A 26 6.76 2.25 -16.02
C SER A 26 8.18 1.76 -15.72
N PHE A 27 8.52 0.58 -16.26
CA PHE A 27 9.85 -0.05 -16.16
C PHE A 27 10.55 -0.17 -17.53
N SER A 28 9.97 0.43 -18.56
CA SER A 28 10.61 0.57 -19.88
C SER A 28 11.36 1.89 -20.06
N ARG A 29 11.16 2.84 -19.14
CA ARG A 29 11.67 4.22 -19.22
C ARG A 29 12.74 4.45 -18.16
N SER A 30 13.92 4.88 -18.59
CA SER A 30 15.12 5.02 -17.74
C SER A 30 15.02 6.04 -16.61
N TYR A 31 14.08 6.99 -16.70
CA TYR A 31 13.87 8.04 -15.71
C TYR A 31 12.85 7.69 -14.61
N TYR A 32 12.17 6.54 -14.72
CA TYR A 32 11.26 6.06 -13.68
C TYR A 32 11.90 4.95 -12.85
N PRO A 33 11.59 4.88 -11.54
CA PRO A 33 12.14 3.87 -10.64
C PRO A 33 11.56 2.46 -10.86
N GLY A 34 10.62 2.29 -11.81
CA GLY A 34 9.90 1.02 -11.99
C GLY A 34 10.80 -0.17 -12.31
N CYS A 35 11.96 0.04 -12.95
CA CYS A 35 12.95 -1.02 -13.19
C CYS A 35 13.47 -1.63 -11.89
N ASP A 36 13.86 -0.79 -10.93
CA ASP A 36 14.43 -1.23 -9.65
C ASP A 36 13.37 -1.97 -8.81
N GLN A 37 12.12 -1.49 -8.86
CA GLN A 37 11.00 -2.15 -8.17
C GLN A 37 10.64 -3.48 -8.79
N LEU A 38 10.60 -3.55 -10.12
CA LEU A 38 10.40 -4.80 -10.85
C LEU A 38 11.50 -5.80 -10.54
N ALA A 39 12.77 -5.38 -10.46
CA ALA A 39 13.88 -6.26 -10.10
C ALA A 39 13.69 -6.89 -8.72
N VAL A 40 13.26 -6.10 -7.72
CA VAL A 40 12.92 -6.63 -6.39
C VAL A 40 11.73 -7.60 -6.47
N LEU A 41 10.68 -7.24 -7.20
CA LEU A 41 9.50 -8.09 -7.38
C LEU A 41 9.86 -9.47 -7.97
N LEU A 42 10.73 -9.49 -8.99
CA LEU A 42 11.19 -10.72 -9.63
C LEU A 42 12.01 -11.60 -8.67
N GLU A 43 12.86 -10.99 -7.85
CA GLU A 43 13.61 -11.71 -6.81
C GLU A 43 12.67 -12.32 -5.76
N LEU A 44 11.63 -11.58 -5.35
CA LEU A 44 10.61 -12.09 -4.43
C LEU A 44 9.81 -13.23 -5.06
N LYS A 45 9.37 -13.07 -6.31
CA LYS A 45 8.69 -14.11 -7.09
C LYS A 45 9.51 -15.39 -7.16
N TYR A 46 10.80 -15.26 -7.52
CA TYR A 46 11.71 -16.39 -7.62
C TYR A 46 11.91 -17.08 -6.26
N HIS A 47 12.11 -16.32 -5.19
CA HIS A 47 12.38 -16.88 -3.88
C HIS A 47 11.18 -17.59 -3.26
N PHE A 48 9.98 -17.00 -3.35
CA PHE A 48 8.78 -17.54 -2.71
C PHE A 48 7.97 -18.48 -3.61
N GLY A 49 8.23 -18.49 -4.93
CA GLY A 49 7.54 -19.37 -5.87
C GLY A 49 6.02 -19.16 -5.92
N CYS A 50 5.55 -17.95 -5.63
CA CYS A 50 4.14 -17.62 -5.53
C CYS A 50 3.64 -16.83 -6.75
N GLU A 51 2.31 -16.76 -6.88
CA GLU A 51 1.69 -15.96 -7.93
C GLU A 51 1.93 -14.47 -7.71
N VAL A 52 2.14 -13.74 -8.81
CA VAL A 52 2.33 -12.30 -8.78
C VAL A 52 1.31 -11.64 -9.68
N TYR A 53 0.61 -10.67 -9.11
CA TYR A 53 -0.37 -9.82 -9.77
C TYR A 53 0.20 -8.41 -9.88
N PHE A 54 0.18 -7.84 -11.07
CA PHE A 54 0.71 -6.52 -11.37
C PHE A 54 -0.43 -5.59 -11.74
N GLN A 55 -0.60 -4.52 -10.97
CA GLN A 55 -1.69 -3.57 -11.08
C GLN A 55 -1.13 -2.15 -11.24
N GLU A 56 -1.06 -1.70 -12.49
CA GLU A 56 -0.51 -0.41 -12.89
C GLU A 56 -1.33 0.17 -14.06
N PRO A 57 -1.98 1.33 -13.89
CA PRO A 57 -2.90 1.88 -14.89
C PRO A 57 -2.18 2.33 -16.17
N CYS A 58 -0.91 2.69 -16.08
CA CYS A 58 -0.19 3.38 -17.16
C CYS A 58 0.81 2.48 -17.92
N LEU A 59 0.63 1.16 -17.91
CA LEU A 59 1.50 0.23 -18.64
C LEU A 59 1.35 0.38 -20.16
N THR A 60 2.50 0.37 -20.84
CA THR A 60 2.57 0.22 -22.30
C THR A 60 2.28 -1.22 -22.72
N GLU A 61 1.87 -1.42 -23.97
CA GLU A 61 1.64 -2.77 -24.52
C GLU A 61 2.90 -3.65 -24.51
N MET A 62 4.08 -3.04 -24.63
CA MET A 62 5.35 -3.74 -24.53
C MET A 62 5.57 -4.26 -23.09
N GLU A 63 5.33 -3.43 -22.09
CA GLU A 63 5.46 -3.81 -20.68
C GLU A 63 4.45 -4.89 -20.30
N LYS A 64 3.19 -4.77 -20.75
CA LYS A 64 2.17 -5.81 -20.54
C LYS A 64 2.61 -7.17 -21.08
N ARG A 65 3.08 -7.23 -22.33
CA ARG A 65 3.60 -8.48 -22.93
C ARG A 65 4.78 -9.02 -22.16
N TRP A 66 5.73 -8.15 -21.81
CA TRP A 66 6.91 -8.55 -21.04
C TRP A 66 6.51 -9.19 -19.70
N LEU A 67 5.55 -8.61 -18.97
CA LEU A 67 5.06 -9.18 -17.70
C LEU A 67 4.42 -10.56 -17.92
N CYS A 68 3.56 -10.70 -18.93
CA CYS A 68 2.94 -11.99 -19.28
C CYS A 68 3.99 -13.06 -19.62
N ASP A 69 5.00 -12.72 -20.42
CA ASP A 69 6.09 -13.63 -20.81
C ASP A 69 6.93 -14.08 -19.59
N HIS A 70 6.90 -13.33 -18.50
CA HIS A 70 7.58 -13.65 -17.23
C HIS A 70 6.64 -14.27 -16.18
N ALA A 71 5.47 -14.76 -16.60
CA ALA A 71 4.44 -15.37 -15.77
C ALA A 71 4.01 -14.46 -14.61
N ILE A 72 3.79 -13.17 -14.91
CA ILE A 72 3.18 -12.20 -14.01
C ILE A 72 1.78 -11.89 -14.54
N CYS A 73 0.78 -12.06 -13.68
CA CYS A 73 -0.62 -11.81 -14.01
C CYS A 73 -0.89 -10.29 -14.04
N LEU A 74 -1.55 -9.81 -15.09
CA LEU A 74 -2.05 -8.44 -15.11
C LEU A 74 -3.39 -8.42 -14.37
N SER A 75 -3.53 -7.50 -13.42
CA SER A 75 -4.81 -7.23 -12.76
C SER A 75 -5.39 -5.91 -13.26
N GLU A 76 -6.71 -5.86 -13.37
CA GLU A 76 -7.40 -4.60 -13.53
C GLU A 76 -7.17 -3.72 -12.30
N THR A 77 -7.35 -2.41 -12.48
CA THR A 77 -7.02 -1.44 -11.45
C THR A 77 -8.22 -0.97 -10.64
N ASN A 78 -9.44 -1.36 -11.02
CA ASN A 78 -10.73 -0.92 -10.48
C ASN A 78 -11.18 -1.64 -9.19
N ASP A 79 -10.35 -2.51 -8.64
CA ASP A 79 -10.72 -3.53 -7.66
C ASP A 79 -9.87 -3.49 -6.37
N LEU A 80 -9.17 -2.38 -6.09
CA LEU A 80 -8.35 -2.18 -4.87
C LEU A 80 -9.15 -2.31 -3.56
N LEU A 81 -10.49 -2.26 -3.63
CA LEU A 81 -11.39 -2.42 -2.49
C LEU A 81 -11.92 -3.85 -2.31
N GLU A 82 -11.48 -4.78 -3.16
CA GLU A 82 -11.80 -6.20 -3.04
C GLU A 82 -10.81 -6.91 -2.12
N CYS A 83 -11.33 -7.80 -1.26
CA CYS A 83 -10.50 -8.64 -0.42
C CYS A 83 -9.88 -9.76 -1.27
N ARG A 84 -8.55 -9.88 -1.23
CA ARG A 84 -7.76 -10.87 -1.99
C ARG A 84 -7.33 -12.06 -1.13
N VAL A 85 -7.85 -12.13 0.08
CA VAL A 85 -7.62 -13.22 1.02
C VAL A 85 -8.82 -14.16 0.94
N SER A 86 -8.56 -15.43 0.59
CA SER A 86 -9.62 -16.43 0.49
C SER A 86 -10.15 -16.80 1.88
N ASN A 87 -11.48 -16.84 2.01
CA ASN A 87 -12.18 -17.31 3.22
C ASN A 87 -12.19 -18.84 3.34
N ASP A 88 -11.92 -19.56 2.24
CA ASP A 88 -11.93 -21.03 2.22
C ASP A 88 -10.66 -21.65 2.80
N ASP A 89 -9.66 -20.82 3.11
CA ASP A 89 -8.46 -21.26 3.80
C ASP A 89 -8.79 -21.53 5.27
N VAL A 90 -9.14 -22.78 5.56
CA VAL A 90 -9.16 -23.36 6.92
C VAL A 90 -7.79 -23.18 7.62
N ASP A 91 -6.74 -22.90 6.84
CA ASP A 91 -5.37 -22.63 7.28
C ASP A 91 -5.07 -21.12 7.34
N ASN A 92 -5.02 -20.59 8.57
CA ASN A 92 -4.55 -19.23 8.87
C ASN A 92 -3.06 -18.98 8.50
N GLY A 93 -2.40 -19.97 7.90
CA GLY A 93 -1.01 -19.94 7.46
C GLY A 93 -0.74 -19.19 6.16
N LYS A 94 -1.73 -18.81 5.34
CA LYS A 94 -1.50 -18.09 4.08
C LYS A 94 -1.51 -16.57 4.21
N ILE A 95 -0.54 -15.93 3.58
CA ILE A 95 -0.31 -14.48 3.61
C ILE A 95 -0.24 -13.89 2.21
N VAL A 96 -0.92 -12.76 2.03
CA VAL A 96 -0.84 -11.94 0.82
C VAL A 96 0.10 -10.75 1.06
N LEU A 97 1.06 -10.54 0.17
CA LEU A 97 1.93 -9.37 0.20
C LEU A 97 1.41 -8.30 -0.77
N PHE A 98 1.09 -7.12 -0.26
CA PHE A 98 0.88 -5.92 -1.07
C PHE A 98 2.20 -5.15 -1.19
N TYR A 99 2.78 -5.17 -2.38
CA TYR A 99 4.02 -4.46 -2.71
C TYR A 99 3.69 -3.14 -3.39
N ALA A 100 3.78 -2.04 -2.65
CA ALA A 100 3.31 -0.70 -3.05
C ALA A 100 4.31 0.42 -2.66
N PRO A 101 5.62 0.29 -2.90
CA PRO A 101 6.67 1.23 -2.42
C PRO A 101 6.52 2.70 -2.84
N HIS A 102 5.72 3.04 -3.85
CA HIS A 102 5.53 4.42 -4.31
C HIS A 102 4.07 4.89 -4.35
N CYS A 103 3.16 4.13 -3.76
CA CYS A 103 1.77 4.54 -3.70
C CYS A 103 1.53 5.62 -2.64
N GLY A 104 0.49 6.43 -2.86
CA GLY A 104 -0.01 7.43 -1.92
C GLY A 104 -0.94 6.84 -0.86
N HIS A 105 -1.40 7.68 0.07
CA HIS A 105 -2.21 7.28 1.22
C HIS A 105 -3.50 6.54 0.84
N ALA A 106 -4.14 6.95 -0.27
CA ALA A 106 -5.40 6.37 -0.71
C ALA A 106 -5.28 4.87 -1.02
N VAL A 107 -4.20 4.44 -1.68
CA VAL A 107 -3.98 3.02 -2.02
C VAL A 107 -3.84 2.18 -0.75
N TYR A 108 -3.00 2.60 0.19
CA TYR A 108 -2.85 1.87 1.47
C TYR A 108 -4.16 1.82 2.24
N ASN A 109 -4.89 2.94 2.29
CA ASN A 109 -6.19 2.98 2.96
C ASN A 109 -7.20 2.02 2.31
N SER A 110 -7.23 1.93 0.97
CA SER A 110 -8.08 0.98 0.25
C SER A 110 -7.71 -0.47 0.55
N VAL A 111 -6.42 -0.82 0.49
CA VAL A 111 -5.94 -2.17 0.83
C VAL A 111 -6.32 -2.52 2.26
N ILE A 112 -6.06 -1.64 3.23
CA ILE A 112 -6.36 -1.88 4.64
C ILE A 112 -7.87 -2.01 4.86
N TYR A 113 -8.68 -1.14 4.24
CA TYR A 113 -10.13 -1.21 4.35
C TYR A 113 -10.69 -2.51 3.76
N ALA A 114 -10.26 -2.89 2.56
CA ALA A 114 -10.71 -4.09 1.87
C ALA A 114 -10.44 -5.36 2.71
N HIS A 115 -9.31 -5.38 3.41
CA HIS A 115 -8.83 -6.50 4.20
C HIS A 115 -9.05 -6.31 5.70
N ARG A 116 -9.92 -5.38 6.13
CA ARG A 116 -10.06 -4.98 7.55
C ARG A 116 -10.32 -6.13 8.53
N LYS A 117 -11.02 -7.17 8.08
CA LYS A 117 -11.29 -8.38 8.87
C LYS A 117 -10.11 -9.36 8.85
N GLU A 118 -9.28 -9.29 7.82
CA GLU A 118 -8.17 -10.20 7.52
C GLU A 118 -6.80 -9.54 7.61
N LEU A 119 -6.65 -8.44 8.35
CA LEU A 119 -5.40 -7.66 8.39
C LEU A 119 -4.20 -8.46 8.94
N LYS A 120 -4.45 -9.53 9.69
CA LYS A 120 -3.41 -10.47 10.13
C LYS A 120 -2.86 -11.33 8.98
N ARG A 121 -3.62 -11.47 7.91
CA ARG A 121 -3.31 -12.31 6.74
C ARG A 121 -2.67 -11.53 5.59
N ILE A 122 -2.31 -10.27 5.82
CA ILE A 122 -1.64 -9.45 4.83
C ILE A 122 -0.33 -8.87 5.38
N ILE A 123 0.59 -8.59 4.47
CA ILE A 123 1.78 -7.76 4.71
C ILE A 123 1.74 -6.64 3.67
N ILE A 124 2.08 -5.42 4.07
CA ILE A 124 2.24 -4.29 3.14
C ILE A 124 3.73 -3.91 3.12
N ALA A 125 4.36 -4.02 1.95
CA ALA A 125 5.70 -3.51 1.68
C ALA A 125 5.55 -2.19 0.91
N GLY A 126 5.71 -1.06 1.60
CA GLY A 126 5.35 0.24 1.07
C GLY A 126 6.05 1.40 1.77
N ASN A 127 5.65 2.62 1.48
CA ASN A 127 6.08 3.80 2.23
C ASN A 127 5.81 3.63 3.73
N ASN A 128 6.65 4.24 4.57
CA ASN A 128 6.53 4.20 6.02
C ASN A 128 5.22 4.88 6.44
N LEU A 129 4.22 4.06 6.77
CA LEU A 129 2.89 4.53 7.17
C LEU A 129 2.91 5.44 8.41
N GLN A 130 3.88 5.29 9.31
CA GLN A 130 4.01 6.15 10.50
C GLN A 130 4.49 7.55 10.11
N SER A 131 5.50 7.65 9.24
CA SER A 131 5.97 8.91 8.65
C SER A 131 4.84 9.64 7.90
N MET A 132 4.08 8.90 7.10
CA MET A 132 2.93 9.42 6.35
C MET A 132 1.81 9.97 7.25
N ASN A 133 1.54 9.35 8.40
CA ASN A 133 0.53 9.82 9.35
C ASN A 133 0.98 11.09 10.09
N LEU A 134 2.27 11.18 10.45
CA LEU A 134 2.83 12.39 11.06
C LEU A 134 2.75 13.59 10.11
N ALA A 135 3.14 13.42 8.84
CA ALA A 135 3.04 14.48 7.84
C ALA A 135 1.60 15.01 7.68
N ALA A 136 0.61 14.11 7.64
CA ALA A 136 -0.80 14.49 7.56
C ALA A 136 -1.29 15.29 8.79
N LYS A 137 -0.82 14.95 10.00
CA LYS A 137 -1.13 15.71 11.22
C LYS A 137 -0.48 17.08 11.24
N HIS A 138 0.75 17.19 10.74
CA HIS A 138 1.45 18.48 10.63
C HIS A 138 0.79 19.41 9.63
N LEU A 139 0.31 18.90 8.49
CA LEU A 139 -0.45 19.68 7.50
C LEU A 139 -1.73 20.26 8.10
N LYS A 140 -2.53 19.45 8.80
CA LYS A 140 -3.74 19.92 9.49
C LYS A 140 -3.45 21.02 10.52
N LYS A 141 -2.41 20.83 11.32
CA LYS A 141 -2.00 21.83 12.32
C LYS A 141 -1.52 23.13 11.68
N TYR A 142 -0.90 23.04 10.50
CA TYR A 142 -0.47 24.21 9.73
C TYR A 142 -1.68 24.97 9.17
N GLU A 143 -2.64 24.27 8.56
CA GLU A 143 -3.90 24.85 8.05
C GLU A 143 -4.73 25.53 9.16
N GLU A 144 -4.77 24.93 10.36
CA GLU A 144 -5.40 25.53 11.55
C GLU A 144 -4.66 26.77 12.09
N SER A 145 -3.40 26.98 11.69
CA SER A 145 -2.53 28.06 12.19
C SER A 145 -2.32 29.23 11.22
N VAL A 146 -2.81 29.12 9.97
CA VAL A 146 -2.72 30.22 8.98
C VAL A 146 -3.84 31.24 9.26
N PRO A 147 -3.51 32.53 9.52
CA PRO A 147 -4.53 33.58 9.66
C PRO A 147 -5.27 33.77 8.33
N GLU A 148 -6.60 33.89 8.38
CA GLU A 148 -7.48 34.15 7.22
C GLU A 148 -7.11 35.43 6.45
N LYS A 149 -6.07 35.39 5.61
CA LYS A 149 -5.78 36.44 4.61
C LYS A 149 -5.12 35.84 3.37
N CYS A 150 -5.84 35.00 2.64
CA CYS A 150 -5.76 35.00 1.18
C CYS A 150 -7.00 34.34 0.58
N ALA A 151 -7.74 35.11 -0.19
CA ALA A 151 -8.98 34.71 -0.83
C ALA A 151 -8.68 33.71 -1.97
N VAL A 152 -9.02 32.44 -1.75
CA VAL A 152 -9.37 31.50 -2.82
C VAL A 152 -10.68 30.83 -2.40
N ARG A 153 -11.69 30.94 -3.28
CA ARG A 153 -13.11 30.51 -3.16
C ARG A 153 -13.45 29.63 -1.96
N LYS A 154 -14.27 30.19 -1.06
CA LYS A 154 -15.01 29.48 -0.01
C LYS A 154 -15.74 28.28 -0.62
N CYS A 155 -15.25 27.07 -0.33
CA CYS A 155 -16.10 25.88 -0.34
C CYS A 155 -17.08 26.05 0.83
N ASN A 156 -18.38 25.93 0.58
CA ASN A 156 -19.39 26.17 1.60
C ASN A 156 -19.23 25.15 2.75
N VAL A 157 -19.11 25.67 3.97
CA VAL A 157 -18.89 24.90 5.21
C VAL A 157 -20.06 23.95 5.54
N ALA A 158 -21.20 24.12 4.87
CA ALA A 158 -22.37 23.23 5.00
C ALA A 158 -22.20 21.86 4.31
N ASP A 159 -21.19 21.66 3.43
CA ASP A 159 -20.95 20.35 2.79
C ASP A 159 -19.98 19.45 3.59
N LEU A 160 -19.53 19.92 4.76
CA LEU A 160 -18.56 19.23 5.65
C LEU A 160 -19.21 18.52 6.85
N GLU A 161 -20.53 18.51 6.95
CA GLU A 161 -21.23 17.75 7.99
C GLU A 161 -21.30 16.25 7.64
N MET A 162 -20.20 15.56 7.89
CA MET A 162 -20.21 14.15 8.30
C MET A 162 -19.25 14.01 9.49
N PRO A 163 -19.75 14.13 10.74
CA PRO A 163 -18.92 13.92 11.91
C PRO A 163 -18.59 12.42 12.00
N GLY A 164 -17.32 12.05 11.82
CA GLY A 164 -16.80 10.84 12.46
C GLY A 164 -15.74 10.01 11.74
N CYS A 165 -15.53 10.12 10.43
CA CYS A 165 -14.51 9.30 9.74
C CYS A 165 -13.73 10.11 8.71
N SER A 166 -12.44 10.32 8.97
CA SER A 166 -11.49 10.82 7.97
C SER A 166 -11.47 9.88 6.76
N GLU A 167 -11.33 10.39 5.53
CA GLU A 167 -11.20 9.56 4.31
C GLU A 167 -10.07 8.51 4.42
N LEU A 168 -9.07 8.76 5.27
CA LEU A 168 -7.92 7.90 5.57
C LEU A 168 -8.01 7.20 6.94
N HIS A 169 -9.22 6.96 7.45
CA HIS A 169 -9.40 6.42 8.80
C HIS A 169 -8.81 5.02 8.98
N ALA A 170 -8.97 4.13 8.00
CA ALA A 170 -8.45 2.76 8.06
C ALA A 170 -6.91 2.78 8.17
N LEU A 171 -6.25 3.58 7.34
CA LEU A 171 -4.81 3.81 7.39
C LEU A 171 -4.36 4.33 8.76
N SER A 172 -5.06 5.34 9.29
CA SER A 172 -4.73 5.94 10.58
C SER A 172 -4.81 4.93 11.73
N LEU A 173 -5.88 4.12 11.79
CA LEU A 173 -6.04 3.09 12.80
C LEU A 173 -4.97 2.01 12.67
N TYR A 174 -4.77 1.47 11.47
CA TYR A 174 -3.79 0.42 11.21
C TYR A 174 -2.37 0.86 11.56
N SER A 175 -1.96 2.08 11.18
CA SER A 175 -0.61 2.61 11.47
C SER A 175 -0.25 2.66 12.96
N LYS A 176 -1.26 2.71 13.84
CA LYS A 176 -1.06 2.74 15.31
C LYS A 176 -0.81 1.37 15.90
N VAL A 177 -1.24 0.31 15.22
CA VAL A 177 -1.24 -1.07 15.75
C VAL A 177 -0.34 -2.02 14.96
N CYS A 178 0.03 -1.69 13.72
CA CYS A 178 0.91 -2.52 12.91
C CYS A 178 2.34 -2.54 13.47
N THR A 179 3.02 -3.67 13.31
CA THR A 179 4.47 -3.77 13.45
C THR A 179 5.13 -3.26 12.18
N LEU A 180 6.26 -2.55 12.34
CA LEU A 180 7.06 -1.99 11.27
C LEU A 180 8.46 -2.64 11.28
N LEU A 181 8.94 -3.04 10.10
CA LEU A 181 10.35 -3.36 9.86
C LEU A 181 10.85 -2.50 8.70
N GLU A 182 11.86 -1.66 8.94
CA GLU A 182 12.42 -0.78 7.92
C GLU A 182 13.16 -1.57 6.83
N PHE A 183 13.01 -1.14 5.58
CA PHE A 183 13.81 -1.69 4.49
C PHE A 183 15.30 -1.32 4.68
N PRO A 184 16.21 -2.16 4.20
CA PRO A 184 17.61 -1.81 4.18
C PRO A 184 17.87 -0.61 3.26
N ILE A 185 18.86 0.21 3.63
CA ILE A 185 19.30 1.34 2.82
C ILE A 185 20.12 0.83 1.63
N PHE A 186 19.64 1.09 0.41
CA PHE A 186 20.35 0.77 -0.82
C PHE A 186 21.21 1.95 -1.26
N LYS A 187 22.54 1.76 -1.32
CA LYS A 187 23.52 2.83 -1.58
C LYS A 187 23.56 3.32 -3.03
N SER A 188 23.10 2.53 -4.00
CA SER A 188 23.27 2.80 -5.43
C SER A 188 22.14 3.62 -6.06
N ASN A 189 20.93 3.58 -5.48
CA ASN A 189 19.80 4.42 -5.91
C ASN A 189 18.92 4.74 -4.69
N PHE A 190 19.36 5.71 -3.90
CA PHE A 190 18.75 6.12 -2.62
C PHE A 190 17.23 6.29 -2.79
N ALA A 191 16.77 7.06 -3.79
CA ALA A 191 15.37 7.48 -3.89
C ALA A 191 14.30 6.37 -3.93
N VAL A 192 14.63 5.16 -4.43
CA VAL A 192 13.61 4.14 -4.70
C VAL A 192 13.06 3.49 -3.43
N PHE A 193 13.85 3.39 -2.35
CA PHE A 193 13.45 2.64 -1.16
C PHE A 193 13.70 3.37 0.18
N ASN A 194 14.01 4.67 0.15
CA ASN A 194 14.43 5.43 1.34
C ASN A 194 13.45 5.48 2.50
N ASP A 195 12.17 5.34 2.20
CA ASP A 195 11.11 5.37 3.20
C ASP A 195 10.29 4.07 3.15
N THR A 196 10.82 3.01 2.53
CA THR A 196 10.09 1.74 2.42
C THR A 196 10.19 0.94 3.72
N ALA A 197 9.08 0.34 4.12
CA ALA A 197 8.97 -0.52 5.29
C ALA A 197 8.00 -1.69 5.03
N LEU A 198 8.16 -2.75 5.82
CA LEU A 198 7.17 -3.82 5.95
C LEU A 198 6.23 -3.49 7.10
N HIS A 199 4.93 -3.55 6.83
CA HIS A 199 3.86 -3.35 7.79
C HIS A 199 3.01 -4.61 7.89
N PHE A 200 2.84 -5.12 9.11
CA PHE A 200 2.04 -6.33 9.35
C PHE A 200 1.47 -6.34 10.76
N LEU A 201 0.40 -7.10 10.98
CA LEU A 201 -0.14 -7.38 12.31
C LEU A 201 0.35 -8.74 12.83
N PRO A 202 1.01 -8.78 14.00
CA PRO A 202 1.27 -10.04 14.70
C PRO A 202 -0.04 -10.79 15.03
N GLN A 203 0.02 -12.12 15.09
CA GLN A 203 -1.16 -12.96 15.32
C GLN A 203 -1.90 -12.63 16.62
N ASN A 204 -1.17 -12.25 17.67
CA ASN A 204 -1.72 -11.96 18.99
C ASN A 204 -2.21 -10.51 19.15
N THR A 205 -2.01 -9.65 18.15
CA THR A 205 -2.47 -8.26 18.20
C THR A 205 -3.98 -8.18 17.94
N PRO A 206 -4.76 -7.40 18.71
CA PRO A 206 -6.16 -7.15 18.39
C PRO A 206 -6.32 -6.51 17.00
N LEU A 207 -7.38 -6.87 16.28
CA LEU A 207 -7.72 -6.18 15.03
C LEU A 207 -8.22 -4.77 15.34
N PRO A 208 -7.80 -3.73 14.59
CA PRO A 208 -8.39 -2.41 14.73
C PRO A 208 -9.84 -2.40 14.26
N GLU A 209 -10.71 -1.69 14.98
CA GLU A 209 -12.11 -1.51 14.59
C GLU A 209 -12.24 -0.50 13.45
N ILE A 210 -12.21 -1.00 12.22
CA ILE A 210 -12.38 -0.20 11.01
C ILE A 210 -13.85 -0.26 10.59
N SER A 211 -14.48 0.90 10.38
CA SER A 211 -15.87 1.01 9.94
C SER A 211 -16.15 0.21 8.67
N GLU A 212 -17.35 -0.35 8.56
CA GLU A 212 -17.84 -0.98 7.33
C GLU A 212 -18.16 0.04 6.23
N THR A 213 -18.25 1.35 6.55
CA THR A 213 -18.50 2.40 5.57
C THR A 213 -17.35 2.50 4.56
N ARG A 214 -17.66 2.35 3.27
CA ARG A 214 -16.68 2.46 2.18
C ARG A 214 -15.99 3.83 2.21
N PRO A 215 -14.65 3.90 2.10
CA PRO A 215 -13.94 5.16 2.00
C PRO A 215 -14.44 5.98 0.82
N ASN A 216 -14.62 7.28 1.04
CA ASN A 216 -14.89 8.25 -0.01
C ASN A 216 -13.64 9.10 -0.16
N TYR A 217 -13.04 9.14 -1.36
CA TYR A 217 -11.81 9.89 -1.62
C TYR A 217 -12.14 11.17 -2.38
N ARG A 218 -12.66 12.20 -1.69
CA ARG A 218 -13.00 13.48 -2.32
C ARG A 218 -11.78 14.39 -2.45
N PHE A 219 -10.85 14.34 -1.50
CA PHE A 219 -9.67 15.23 -1.49
C PHE A 219 -8.55 14.77 -2.42
N PHE A 220 -8.49 13.48 -2.72
CA PHE A 220 -7.40 12.86 -3.47
C PHE A 220 -7.74 12.60 -4.95
N ARG A 221 -8.65 13.40 -5.55
CA ARG A 221 -9.04 13.25 -6.98
C ARG A 221 -7.88 13.26 -7.97
N HIS A 222 -6.72 13.80 -7.57
CA HIS A 222 -5.51 13.89 -8.40
C HIS A 222 -4.39 12.93 -7.97
N GLU A 223 -4.53 12.25 -6.83
CA GLU A 223 -3.68 11.09 -6.57
C GLU A 223 -4.22 9.93 -7.39
N ILE A 224 -3.37 8.94 -7.64
CA ILE A 224 -3.79 7.67 -8.20
C ILE A 224 -4.72 7.00 -7.17
N VAL A 225 -6.00 7.35 -7.22
CA VAL A 225 -7.12 6.60 -6.68
C VAL A 225 -7.59 5.78 -7.86
N ILE A 226 -7.15 4.53 -7.94
CA ILE A 226 -7.62 3.63 -8.99
C ILE A 226 -8.88 2.91 -8.54
#